data_AF-A0A2N8TT14-F1
#
_entry.id   AF-A0A2N8TT14-F1
#
_cell.length_a   1.000
_cell.length_b   1.000
_cell.length_c   1.000
_cell.angle_alpha   90.00
_cell.angle_beta   90.00
_cell.angle_gamma   90.00
#
_symmetry.space_group_name_H-M   'P 1'
#
loop_
_entity.id
_entity.type
_entity.pdbx_description
1 polymer ?
#
loop_
_entity_poly.entity_id
_entity_poly.type
_entity_poly.pdbx_seq_one_letter_code
_entity_poly.pdbx_strand_id
1 'polypeptide(L)'
;MLCALLGMHDDLALVERSIDFHRDHLARFIHPERQIGPHEVSHLLDGTRRLAEAVAVREVQAKSVAAVLQSLARVPAPTPSPLAPSPPVPAPSLPAQSTAPSR
;
A
#
# COMPACT_ATOMS: atom_id res chain seq x y z
N MET A 1 -6.02 -13.75 -1.54
CA MET A 1 -5.51 -12.37 -1.45
C MET A 1 -6.16 -11.59 -0.31
N LEU A 2 -7.50 -11.52 -0.23
CA LEU A 2 -8.20 -10.96 0.94
C LEU A 2 -7.76 -11.64 2.26
N CYS A 3 -7.70 -12.97 2.29
CA CYS A 3 -7.23 -13.70 3.48
C CYS A 3 -5.79 -13.35 3.89
N ALA A 4 -4.92 -13.00 2.92
CA ALA A 4 -3.56 -12.58 3.23
C ALA A 4 -3.54 -11.18 3.85
N LEU A 5 -4.36 -10.25 3.34
CA LEU A 5 -4.52 -8.93 3.95
C LEU A 5 -5.10 -9.01 5.37
N LEU A 6 -6.06 -9.92 5.61
CA LEU A 6 -6.61 -10.17 6.94
C LEU A 6 -5.54 -10.75 7.88
N GLY A 7 -4.76 -11.73 7.43
CA GLY A 7 -3.64 -12.27 8.22
C GLY A 7 -2.59 -11.20 8.57
N MET A 8 -2.22 -10.35 7.60
CA MET A 8 -1.27 -9.24 7.85
C MET A 8 -1.85 -8.19 8.81
N HIS A 9 -3.17 -7.98 8.81
CA HIS A 9 -3.83 -7.10 9.77
C HIS A 9 -3.78 -7.69 11.19
N ASP A 10 -4.06 -8.98 11.34
CA ASP A 10 -4.01 -9.66 12.63
C ASP A 10 -2.59 -9.68 13.21
N ASP A 11 -1.58 -9.91 12.36
CA ASP A 11 -0.17 -9.81 12.73
C ASP A 11 0.20 -8.39 13.18
N LEU A 12 -0.29 -7.36 12.48
CA LEU A 12 -0.07 -5.96 12.86
C LEU A 12 -0.73 -5.63 14.21
N ALA A 13 -1.97 -6.05 14.41
CA ALA A 13 -2.69 -5.85 15.66
C ALA A 13 -1.99 -6.53 16.85
N LEU A 14 -1.41 -7.72 16.63
CA LEU A 14 -0.61 -8.41 17.65
C LEU A 14 0.65 -7.61 18.02
N VAL A 15 1.35 -7.07 17.02
CA VAL A 15 2.55 -6.25 17.24
C VAL A 15 2.21 -4.95 17.96
N GLU A 16 1.11 -4.28 17.61
CA GLU A 16 0.65 -3.08 18.31
C GLU A 16 0.35 -3.37 19.78
N ARG A 17 -0.33 -4.48 20.08
CA ARG A 17 -0.57 -4.91 21.46
C ARG A 17 0.72 -5.23 22.22
N SER A 18 1.72 -5.77 21.53
CA SER A 18 3.06 -6.00 22.10
C SER A 18 3.77 -4.68 22.43
N ILE A 19 3.65 -3.66 21.57
CA ILE A 19 4.20 -2.32 21.82
C ILE A 19 3.56 -1.71 23.07
N ASP A 20 2.23 -1.76 23.18
CA ASP A 20 1.50 -1.26 24.35
C ASP A 20 1.97 -1.98 25.64
N PHE A 21 2.11 -3.30 25.58
CA PHE A 21 2.60 -4.09 26.72
C PHE A 21 4.00 -3.66 27.16
N HIS A 22 4.97 -3.53 26.23
CA HIS A 22 6.33 -3.13 26.56
C HIS A 22 6.39 -1.68 27.07
N ARG A 23 5.60 -0.78 26.48
CA ARG A 23 5.50 0.62 26.91
C ARG A 23 4.94 0.72 28.32
N ASP A 24 3.85 0.02 28.61
CA ASP A 24 3.20 0.04 29.93
C ASP A 24 4.10 -0.61 30.99
N HIS A 25 4.85 -1.65 30.62
CA HIS A 25 5.87 -2.24 31.49
C HIS A 25 6.98 -1.23 31.81
N LEU A 26 7.52 -0.53 30.81
CA LEU A 26 8.55 0.49 31.00
C LEU A 26 8.05 1.69 31.81
N ALA A 27 6.80 2.11 31.63
CA ALA A 27 6.21 3.22 32.37
C ALA A 27 6.21 3.01 33.90
N ARG A 28 6.17 1.74 34.35
CA ARG A 28 6.29 1.39 35.78
C ARG A 28 7.69 1.70 36.36
N PHE A 29 8.72 1.74 35.52
CA PHE A 29 10.09 2.06 35.94
C PHE A 29 10.40 3.56 35.91
N ILE A 30 9.65 4.36 35.16
CA ILE A 30 9.94 5.80 34.89
C ILE A 30 9.22 6.71 35.90
N HIS A 31 8.72 6.18 37.02
CA HIS A 31 8.14 7.05 38.05
C HIS A 31 9.21 7.97 38.67
N PRO A 32 8.98 9.30 38.71
CA PRO A 32 10.01 10.28 39.10
C PRO A 32 10.51 10.11 40.55
N GLU A 33 9.71 9.48 41.40
CA GLU A 33 10.04 9.18 42.81
C GLU A 33 10.72 7.81 42.99
N ARG A 34 10.83 7.00 41.91
CA ARG A 34 11.29 5.61 41.99
C ARG A 34 12.79 5.53 41.71
N GLN A 35 13.55 5.07 42.71
CA GLN A 35 14.95 4.70 42.50
C GLN A 35 15.03 3.38 41.73
N ILE A 36 15.80 3.36 40.64
CA ILE A 36 16.01 2.18 39.81
C ILE A 36 17.16 1.37 40.41
N GLY A 37 16.88 0.15 40.86
CA GLY A 37 17.89 -0.73 41.40
C GLY A 37 18.87 -1.25 40.33
N PRO A 38 20.08 -1.70 40.69
CA PRO A 38 21.10 -2.16 39.72
C PRO A 38 20.62 -3.34 38.85
N HIS A 39 19.80 -4.25 39.38
CA HIS A 39 19.21 -5.35 38.62
C HIS A 39 18.06 -4.89 37.69
N GLU A 40 17.38 -3.81 38.07
CA GLU A 40 16.28 -3.25 37.28
C GLU A 40 16.80 -2.48 36.05
N VAL A 41 18.02 -1.94 36.10
CA VAL A 41 18.66 -1.32 34.94
C VAL A 41 18.75 -2.30 33.77
N SER A 42 19.12 -3.56 34.03
CA SER A 42 19.17 -4.60 32.99
C SER A 42 17.78 -4.90 32.43
N HIS A 43 16.75 -4.97 33.28
CA HIS A 43 15.37 -5.17 32.83
C HIS A 43 14.82 -3.96 32.05
N LEU A 44 15.22 -2.75 32.43
CA LEU A 44 14.87 -1.53 31.70
C LEU A 44 15.50 -1.55 30.31
N LEU A 45 16.79 -1.88 30.20
CA LEU A 45 17.49 -1.97 28.91
C LEU A 45 16.95 -3.10 28.03
N ASP A 46 16.62 -4.25 28.60
CA ASP A 46 15.97 -5.34 27.84
C ASP A 46 14.56 -4.92 27.39
N GLY A 47 13.80 -4.26 28.26
CA GLY A 47 12.47 -3.76 27.95
C GLY A 47 12.47 -2.70 26.84
N THR A 48 13.41 -1.75 26.87
CA THR A 48 13.55 -0.73 25.81
C THR A 48 14.00 -1.35 24.50
N ARG A 49 14.90 -2.35 24.54
CA ARG A 49 15.29 -3.12 23.37
C ARG A 49 14.09 -3.83 22.74
N ARG A 50 13.31 -4.57 23.53
CA ARG A 50 12.11 -5.28 23.04
C ARG A 50 11.07 -4.33 22.46
N LEU A 51 10.89 -3.16 23.07
CA LEU A 51 10.02 -2.12 22.53
C LEU A 51 10.51 -1.63 21.15
N ALA A 52 11.81 -1.36 21.02
CA ALA A 52 12.40 -0.93 19.75
C ALA A 52 12.27 -2.01 18.66
N GLU A 53 12.50 -3.27 19.00
CA GLU A 53 12.31 -4.40 18.09
C GLU A 53 10.85 -4.52 17.63
N ALA A 54 9.88 -4.40 18.55
CA ALA A 54 8.46 -4.43 18.21
C ALA A 54 8.05 -3.26 17.27
N VAL A 55 8.56 -2.05 17.53
CA VAL A 55 8.34 -0.88 16.66
C VAL A 55 8.94 -1.10 15.27
N ALA A 56 10.15 -1.66 15.18
CA ALA A 56 10.78 -1.96 13.90
C ALA A 56 9.96 -2.98 13.09
N VAL A 57 9.43 -4.02 13.73
CA VAL A 57 8.54 -5.00 13.08
C VAL A 57 7.26 -4.34 12.59
N ARG A 58 6.65 -3.46 13.41
CA ARG A 58 5.45 -2.70 13.03
C ARG A 58 5.69 -1.88 11.76
N GLU A 59 6.82 -1.18 11.67
CA GLU A 59 7.15 -0.38 10.49
C GLU A 59 7.31 -1.23 9.23
N VAL A 60 7.97 -2.39 9.34
CA VAL A 60 8.13 -3.31 8.21
C VAL A 60 6.78 -3.84 7.76
N GLN A 61 5.93 -4.30 8.69
CA GLN A 61 4.58 -4.78 8.37
C GLN A 61 3.72 -3.69 7.74
N ALA A 62 3.75 -2.47 8.26
CA ALA A 62 3.01 -1.34 7.69
C ALA A 62 3.45 -1.06 6.24
N LYS A 63 4.76 -1.08 5.96
CA LYS A 63 5.30 -0.94 4.59
C LYS A 63 4.85 -2.08 3.67
N SER A 64 4.89 -3.32 4.16
CA SER A 64 4.44 -4.48 3.40
C SER A 64 2.95 -4.43 3.08
N VAL A 65 2.10 -4.10 4.06
CA VAL A 65 0.65 -3.94 3.85
C VAL A 65 0.37 -2.82 2.85
N ALA A 66 1.03 -1.67 2.99
CA ALA A 66 0.88 -0.56 2.06
C ALA A 66 1.28 -0.96 0.62
N ALA A 67 2.38 -1.68 0.45
CA ALA A 67 2.82 -2.17 -0.86
C ALA A 67 1.81 -3.14 -1.48
N VAL A 68 1.25 -4.07 -0.68
CA VAL A 68 0.18 -4.96 -1.15
C VAL A 68 -1.03 -4.13 -1.58
N LEU A 69 -1.53 -3.22 -0.74
CA LEU A 69 -2.68 -2.38 -1.09
C LEU A 69 -2.45 -1.55 -2.37
N GLN A 70 -1.24 -0.99 -2.54
CA GLN A 70 -0.86 -0.28 -3.76
C GLN A 70 -0.84 -1.18 -4.98
N SER A 71 -0.35 -2.42 -4.87
CA SER A 71 -0.36 -3.39 -5.98
C SER A 71 -1.77 -3.76 -6.43
N LEU A 72 -2.77 -3.59 -5.55
CA LEU A 72 -4.18 -3.86 -5.82
C LEU A 72 -4.96 -2.63 -6.28
N ALA A 73 -4.39 -1.45 -6.10
CA ALA A 73 -5.02 -0.22 -6.54
C ALA A 73 -5.16 -0.23 -8.07
N ARG A 74 -6.34 0.17 -8.55
CA ARG A 74 -6.61 0.22 -9.99
C ARG A 74 -5.75 1.31 -10.62
N VAL A 75 -4.96 0.97 -11.63
CA VAL A 75 -4.28 1.96 -12.48
C VAL A 75 -5.36 2.75 -13.22
N PRO A 76 -5.35 4.10 -13.18
CA PRO A 76 -6.25 4.90 -13.98
C PRO A 76 -6.06 4.52 -15.45
N ALA A 77 -7.16 4.19 -16.15
CA ALA A 77 -7.09 3.93 -17.58
C ALA A 77 -6.43 5.14 -18.26
N PRO A 78 -5.47 4.92 -19.17
CA PRO A 78 -4.85 6.03 -19.88
C PRO A 78 -5.94 6.87 -20.53
N THR A 79 -5.90 8.18 -20.28
CA THR A 79 -6.81 9.15 -20.88
C THR A 79 -6.83 8.89 -22.38
N PRO A 80 -8.00 8.64 -23.01
CA PRO A 80 -8.06 8.45 -24.45
C PRO A 80 -7.45 9.69 -25.10
N SER A 81 -6.33 9.49 -25.81
CA SER A 81 -5.74 10.54 -26.64
C SER A 81 -6.82 11.01 -27.61
N PRO A 82 -6.98 12.32 -27.86
CA PRO A 82 -7.90 12.80 -28.87
C PRO A 82 -7.58 12.08 -30.18
N LEU A 83 -8.54 11.31 -30.69
CA LEU A 83 -8.45 10.73 -32.02
C LEU A 83 -8.12 11.89 -32.97
N ALA A 84 -6.94 11.84 -33.58
CA ALA A 84 -6.61 12.74 -34.67
C ALA A 84 -7.76 12.68 -35.69
N PRO A 85 -8.19 13.83 -36.25
CA PRO A 85 -9.32 13.87 -37.16
C PRO A 85 -9.09 12.86 -38.30
N SER A 86 -10.08 11.97 -38.46
CA SER A 86 -10.05 10.95 -39.51
C SER A 86 -9.89 11.63 -40.87
N PRO A 87 -8.99 11.14 -41.76
CA PRO A 87 -8.85 11.71 -43.09
C PRO A 87 -10.18 11.58 -43.86
N PRO A 88 -10.54 12.57 -44.70
CA PRO A 88 -11.79 12.56 -45.44
C PRO A 88 -11.89 11.30 -46.31
N VAL A 89 -13.02 10.60 -46.19
CA VAL A 89 -13.33 9.41 -47.00
C VAL A 89 -13.46 9.84 -48.46
N PRO A 90 -12.81 9.15 -49.42
CA PRO A 90 -12.95 9.46 -50.85
C PRO A 90 -14.41 9.27 -51.29
N ALA A 91 -14.93 10.22 -52.07
CA ALA A 91 -16.27 10.16 -52.61
C ALA A 91 -16.45 8.91 -53.52
N PRO A 92 -17.62 8.25 -53.51
CA PRO A 92 -17.90 7.13 -54.40
C PRO A 92 -17.81 7.56 -55.87
N SER A 93 -17.06 6.81 -56.68
CA SER A 93 -16.99 7.03 -58.12
C SER A 93 -18.34 6.71 -58.77
N LEU A 94 -18.93 7.69 -59.45
CA LEU A 94 -20.15 7.50 -60.24
C LEU A 94 -19.85 6.63 -61.48
N PRO A 95 -20.72 5.67 -61.84
CA PRO A 95 -20.52 4.85 -63.02
C PRO A 95 -20.63 5.71 -64.29
N ALA A 96 -19.65 5.53 -65.19
CA ALA A 96 -19.66 6.14 -66.51
C ALA A 96 -20.86 5.62 -67.32
N GLN A 97 -21.73 6.53 -67.75
CA GLN A 97 -22.83 6.18 -68.66
C GLN A 97 -22.24 5.77 -70.01
N SER A 98 -22.42 4.50 -70.38
CA SER A 98 -22.08 3.97 -71.69
C SER A 98 -23.09 4.49 -72.72
N THR A 99 -22.67 5.42 -73.58
CA THR A 99 -23.44 5.81 -74.76
C THR A 99 -23.35 4.70 -75.80
N ALA A 100 -24.42 3.93 -75.96
CA ALA A 100 -24.60 3.02 -77.09
C ALA A 100 -24.94 3.83 -78.36
N PRO A 101 -24.31 3.57 -79.51
CA PRO A 101 -24.71 4.18 -80.77
C PRO A 101 -25.96 3.47 -81.33
N SER A 102 -26.99 4.24 -81.66
CA SER A 102 -28.15 3.77 -82.43
C SER A 102 -27.79 3.68 -83.91
N ARG A 103 -28.28 2.64 -84.56
CA ARG A 103 -28.06 2.26 -85.96
C ARG A 103 -28.87 3.11 -86.94
#